data_AF-A0A960PDS2-F1
#
_entry.id   AF-A0A960PDS2-F1
#
_cell.length_a   1.000
_cell.length_b   1.000
_cell.length_c   1.000
_cell.angle_alpha   90.00
_cell.angle_beta   90.00
_cell.angle_gamma   90.00
#
_symmetry.space_group_name_H-M   'P 1'
#
loop_
_entity.id
_entity.type
_entity.pdbx_description
1 polymer ?
#
loop_
_entity_poly.entity_id
_entity_poly.type
_entity_poly.pdbx_seq_one_letter_code
_entity_poly.pdbx_strand_id
1 'polypeptide(L)'
;MSSKAKILILFAVIIAGGFGLVLWKGKAGGHGGALTKVTKEEMEMLVKDLNPMQQQMLAQSPDQKKELAKNLQEFLAIASQARKDGYADKPEVKEELEYMHKAILALSYDKVKNKDKPMPPLSMITEAQVAEFWGEDPAKAAEKKDGAPKPGENPGQPQQLPEQPPKGAPPAEQPKEDKKETDASKAKPAKLVIASQAENEGFFASLMEKIGLGSASAEAKVRRREAEFKKFLDAQKKLEAEKGQRPEGQEMSPEQLKQMRDSFARFSIYAEEAESKMGELGEEFAKKVEFQTKIQQSQLLAQLYAREKLVPQLEVTEKDIAKYLADHPELVKEKKDKAEEVLKRAKAGDDFEALAKEFSEDPGSKDRGGLYPNVPLGQMAPEFEKAALALKPGEIAPELVKTKFGYHIIKLEKKGKTKGPDGKEVDSYDARHILISTTYKDPANPMQQEMPLDSYVEGLLKKEKQDKILADILKNNPIEVATDFTVEAPPMPQQPQLPPGAQLPPQAGDGDQPEAPKEEAKPQKGEAKKDKK
;
A
#
# COMPACT_ATOMS: atom_id res chain seq x y z
N MET A 1 -2.88 -14.58 3.62
CA MET A 1 -2.42 -13.28 3.07
C MET A 1 -0.92 -13.14 3.33
N SER A 2 -0.14 -12.62 2.36
CA SER A 2 1.32 -12.47 2.51
C SER A 2 1.68 -11.40 3.55
N SER A 3 2.76 -11.60 4.33
CA SER A 3 3.23 -10.65 5.35
C SER A 3 3.61 -9.28 4.77
N LYS A 4 3.99 -9.20 3.48
CA LYS A 4 4.19 -7.92 2.77
C LYS A 4 2.94 -7.03 2.81
N ALA A 5 1.75 -7.63 2.85
CA ALA A 5 0.49 -6.89 2.97
C ALA A 5 0.24 -6.34 4.38
N LYS A 6 0.74 -6.96 5.47
CA LYS A 6 0.42 -6.50 6.84
C LYS A 6 1.00 -5.12 7.15
N ILE A 7 2.23 -4.84 6.70
CA ILE A 7 2.86 -3.51 6.80
C ILE A 7 2.10 -2.48 5.95
N LEU A 8 1.56 -2.87 4.79
CA LEU A 8 0.72 -1.99 3.96
C LEU A 8 -0.69 -1.80 4.55
N ILE A 9 -1.27 -2.80 5.22
CA ILE A 9 -2.64 -2.78 5.74
C ILE A 9 -2.78 -1.80 6.93
N LEU A 10 -1.75 -1.65 7.77
CA LEU A 10 -1.73 -0.64 8.82
C LEU A 10 -1.89 0.79 8.25
N PHE A 11 -1.43 1.02 7.01
CA PHE A 11 -1.60 2.28 6.28
C PHE A 11 -2.85 2.29 5.37
N ALA A 12 -3.31 1.14 4.87
CA ALA A 12 -4.45 1.04 3.97
C ALA A 12 -5.79 1.46 4.60
N VAL A 13 -5.94 1.31 5.93
CA VAL A 13 -7.16 1.74 6.64
C VAL A 13 -7.35 3.26 6.61
N ILE A 14 -6.25 4.04 6.54
CA ILE A 14 -6.28 5.49 6.34
C ILE A 14 -6.56 5.85 4.87
N ILE A 15 -6.15 5.00 3.92
CA ILE A 15 -6.33 5.22 2.47
C ILE A 15 -7.78 4.95 2.00
N ALA A 16 -8.58 4.21 2.78
CA ALA A 16 -9.96 3.84 2.44
C ALA A 16 -11.03 4.93 2.69
N GLY A 17 -10.67 6.05 3.33
CA GLY A 17 -11.52 7.24 3.48
C GLY A 17 -11.12 8.30 2.44
N GLY A 18 -11.85 8.36 1.32
CA GLY A 18 -11.40 9.05 0.09
C GLY A 18 -11.34 10.58 0.11
N PHE A 19 -10.35 11.15 0.79
CA PHE A 19 -9.75 12.47 0.55
C PHE A 19 -8.25 12.33 0.79
N GLY A 20 -7.32 13.06 0.18
CA GLY A 20 -7.43 14.30 -0.58
C GLY A 20 -6.09 15.04 -0.51
N LEU A 21 -4.96 14.31 -0.48
CA LEU A 21 -3.54 14.73 -0.56
C LEU A 21 -3.13 15.81 0.49
N VAL A 22 -2.12 16.63 0.12
CA VAL A 22 -2.20 18.11 0.19
C VAL A 22 -1.73 18.65 1.62
N LEU A 23 -1.25 19.89 1.82
CA LEU A 23 -0.80 20.56 3.13
C LEU A 23 -0.82 22.12 3.04
N TRP A 24 -0.47 22.87 4.11
CA TRP A 24 0.26 24.21 3.99
C TRP A 24 3.26 24.84 5.45
N LYS A 25 3.77 26.13 5.61
CA LYS A 25 3.89 26.80 6.92
C LYS A 25 3.24 28.21 6.90
N GLY A 26 2.77 28.66 8.07
CA GLY A 26 2.71 30.09 8.42
C GLY A 26 4.10 30.64 8.83
N LYS A 27 4.30 31.96 8.78
CA LYS A 27 5.65 32.57 8.78
C LYS A 27 6.19 33.00 10.16
N ALA A 28 6.50 32.04 11.03
CA ALA A 28 7.36 32.27 12.21
C ALA A 28 8.06 30.99 12.71
N GLY A 29 9.36 30.83 12.46
CA GLY A 29 10.29 29.92 13.17
C GLY A 29 10.09 28.39 13.10
N GLY A 30 8.86 27.88 12.96
CA GLY A 30 8.50 26.48 13.16
C GLY A 30 8.29 25.68 11.87
N HIS A 31 9.32 25.54 11.03
CA HIS A 31 9.20 24.81 9.77
C HIS A 31 9.43 23.29 9.94
N GLY A 32 8.35 22.49 9.92
CA GLY A 32 8.42 21.02 9.70
C GLY A 32 8.54 20.12 10.94
N GLY A 33 8.26 20.64 12.14
CA GLY A 33 8.32 19.87 13.39
C GLY A 33 7.49 18.57 13.39
N ALA A 34 7.95 17.56 14.13
CA ALA A 34 7.22 16.30 14.30
C ALA A 34 5.93 16.48 15.12
N LEU A 35 4.90 15.68 14.83
CA LEU A 35 3.77 15.50 15.77
C LEU A 35 4.24 14.62 16.93
N THR A 36 4.74 15.24 18.00
CA THR A 36 5.05 14.57 19.27
C THR A 36 3.85 14.46 20.20
N LYS A 37 2.73 15.11 19.86
CA LYS A 37 1.45 15.04 20.55
C LYS A 37 0.32 15.08 19.52
N VAL A 38 -0.72 14.29 19.73
CA VAL A 38 -2.01 14.37 19.04
C VAL A 38 -3.10 14.51 20.11
N THR A 39 -3.82 15.62 20.05
CA THR A 39 -4.90 15.98 20.99
C THR A 39 -6.18 15.19 20.73
N LYS A 40 -7.16 15.33 21.63
CA LYS A 40 -8.48 14.72 21.49
C LYS A 40 -9.20 15.25 20.26
N GLU A 41 -9.14 16.57 20.06
CA GLU A 41 -9.76 17.31 18.98
C GLU A 41 -9.15 16.91 17.62
N GLU A 42 -7.84 16.67 17.57
CA GLU A 42 -7.14 16.15 16.39
C GLU A 42 -7.52 14.67 16.10
N MET A 43 -7.69 13.83 17.13
CA MET A 43 -8.22 12.47 16.96
C MET A 43 -9.67 12.46 16.46
N GLU A 44 -10.52 13.32 17.01
CA GLU A 44 -11.91 13.52 16.58
C GLU A 44 -11.98 14.04 15.13
N MET A 45 -11.00 14.85 14.71
CA MET A 45 -10.84 15.28 13.32
C MET A 45 -10.43 14.14 12.38
N LEU A 46 -9.52 13.24 12.79
CA LEU A 46 -9.14 12.07 11.99
C LEU A 46 -10.33 11.14 11.75
N VAL A 47 -11.08 10.79 12.81
CA VAL A 47 -12.19 9.83 12.69
C VAL A 47 -13.37 10.38 11.89
N LYS A 48 -13.58 11.71 11.89
CA LYS A 48 -14.66 12.37 11.13
C LYS A 48 -14.47 12.31 9.62
N ASP A 49 -13.24 12.21 9.13
CA ASP A 49 -12.93 12.07 7.70
C ASP A 49 -12.91 10.57 7.25
N LEU A 50 -13.14 9.59 8.15
CA LEU A 50 -13.31 8.16 7.82
C LEU A 50 -14.68 7.86 7.20
N ASN A 51 -14.86 6.68 6.59
CA ASN A 51 -16.16 6.29 6.04
C ASN A 51 -17.19 5.88 7.13
N PRO A 52 -18.51 5.94 6.87
CA PRO A 52 -19.55 5.69 7.87
C PRO A 52 -19.43 4.34 8.60
N MET A 53 -18.99 3.29 7.91
CA MET A 53 -18.83 1.95 8.49
C MET A 53 -17.63 1.92 9.45
N GLN A 54 -16.52 2.58 9.12
CA GLN A 54 -15.37 2.74 10.02
C GLN A 54 -15.73 3.54 11.27
N GLN A 55 -16.46 4.66 11.10
CA GLN A 55 -16.95 5.48 12.22
C GLN A 55 -17.83 4.64 13.16
N GLN A 56 -18.77 3.86 12.62
CA GLN A 56 -19.62 2.98 13.42
C GLN A 56 -18.85 1.89 14.19
N MET A 57 -17.85 1.24 13.58
CA MET A 57 -17.02 0.25 14.28
C MET A 57 -16.27 0.89 15.46
N LEU A 58 -15.59 2.02 15.22
CA LEU A 58 -14.83 2.75 16.24
C LEU A 58 -15.73 3.34 17.34
N ALA A 59 -16.97 3.72 17.02
CA ALA A 59 -17.94 4.16 18.02
C ALA A 59 -18.40 3.03 18.96
N GLN A 60 -18.43 1.78 18.46
CA GLN A 60 -18.90 0.61 19.22
C GLN A 60 -17.78 -0.16 19.94
N SER A 61 -16.50 0.03 19.58
CA SER A 61 -15.38 -0.71 20.16
C SER A 61 -14.33 0.18 20.83
N PRO A 62 -14.32 0.27 22.19
CA PRO A 62 -13.28 0.98 22.94
C PRO A 62 -11.86 0.44 22.70
N ASP A 63 -11.72 -0.84 22.36
CA ASP A 63 -10.41 -1.44 22.10
C ASP A 63 -9.89 -1.10 20.70
N GLN A 64 -10.76 -1.01 19.69
CA GLN A 64 -10.35 -0.47 18.38
C GLN A 64 -9.97 1.01 18.47
N LYS A 65 -10.56 1.80 19.38
CA LYS A 65 -10.09 3.18 19.64
C LYS A 65 -8.67 3.22 20.21
N LYS A 66 -8.34 2.36 21.19
CA LYS A 66 -6.99 2.21 21.73
C LYS A 66 -6.01 1.75 20.66
N GLU A 67 -6.41 0.79 19.83
CA GLU A 67 -5.59 0.26 18.73
C GLU A 67 -5.33 1.33 17.67
N LEU A 68 -6.32 2.14 17.28
CA LEU A 68 -6.14 3.28 16.38
C LEU A 68 -5.14 4.30 16.96
N ALA A 69 -5.26 4.65 18.24
CA ALA A 69 -4.33 5.57 18.90
C ALA A 69 -2.90 5.01 18.97
N LYS A 70 -2.74 3.71 19.29
CA LYS A 70 -1.44 3.01 19.31
C LYS A 70 -0.80 2.94 17.91
N ASN A 71 -1.58 2.62 16.88
CA ASN A 71 -1.10 2.56 15.51
C ASN A 71 -0.67 3.94 15.00
N LEU A 72 -1.39 5.01 15.38
CA LEU A 72 -0.99 6.39 15.10
C LEU A 72 0.30 6.78 15.87
N GLN A 73 0.44 6.35 17.12
CA GLN A 73 1.63 6.58 17.93
C GLN A 73 2.88 5.94 17.30
N GLU A 74 2.80 4.68 16.89
CA GLU A 74 3.86 3.96 16.20
C GLU A 74 4.22 4.61 14.85
N PHE A 75 3.21 4.94 14.05
CA PHE A 75 3.38 5.66 12.80
C PHE A 75 4.13 6.99 12.97
N LEU A 76 3.70 7.82 13.93
CA LEU A 76 4.33 9.11 14.20
C LEU A 76 5.74 8.96 14.80
N ALA A 77 6.00 7.89 15.58
CA ALA A 77 7.33 7.58 16.08
C ALA A 77 8.29 7.21 14.95
N ILE A 78 7.86 6.41 13.97
CA ILE A 78 8.61 6.11 12.74
C ILE A 78 8.89 7.40 11.94
N ALA A 79 7.89 8.27 11.78
CA ALA A 79 8.05 9.55 11.09
C ALA A 79 8.92 10.57 11.85
N SER A 80 9.00 10.46 13.17
CA SER A 80 9.89 11.25 14.02
C SER A 80 11.34 10.76 13.88
N GLN A 81 11.55 9.44 13.84
CA GLN A 81 12.86 8.86 13.55
C GLN A 81 13.34 9.23 12.13
N ALA A 82 12.46 9.17 11.13
CA ALA A 82 12.77 9.62 9.77
C ALA A 82 13.26 11.09 9.73
N ARG A 83 12.65 12.00 10.50
CA ARG A 83 13.13 13.39 10.64
C ARG A 83 14.51 13.44 11.29
N LYS A 84 14.77 12.67 12.35
CA LYS A 84 16.08 12.60 13.04
C LYS A 84 17.19 12.05 12.15
N ASP A 85 16.87 11.11 11.28
CA ASP A 85 17.77 10.52 10.27
C ASP A 85 17.94 11.43 9.02
N GLY A 86 17.43 12.66 9.04
CA GLY A 86 17.62 13.67 7.99
C GLY A 86 16.76 13.48 6.74
N TYR A 87 15.74 12.62 6.76
CA TYR A 87 14.89 12.39 5.57
C TYR A 87 14.14 13.64 5.13
N ALA A 88 13.77 14.52 6.06
CA ALA A 88 13.10 15.79 5.77
C ALA A 88 14.04 16.86 5.17
N ASP A 89 15.34 16.67 5.28
CA ASP A 89 16.38 17.60 4.80
C ASP A 89 16.97 17.19 3.44
N LYS A 90 16.69 15.96 2.96
CA LYS A 90 16.90 15.58 1.55
C LYS A 90 16.22 16.65 0.66
N PRO A 91 16.89 17.31 -0.30
CA PRO A 91 16.32 18.45 -1.02
C PRO A 91 14.97 18.16 -1.68
N GLU A 92 14.80 16.97 -2.25
CA GLU A 92 13.62 16.59 -3.00
C GLU A 92 12.45 16.24 -2.08
N VAL A 93 12.74 15.62 -0.93
CA VAL A 93 11.75 15.42 0.13
C VAL A 93 11.36 16.78 0.72
N LYS A 94 12.28 17.73 0.88
CA LYS A 94 11.97 19.07 1.37
C LYS A 94 11.06 19.85 0.42
N GLU A 95 11.35 19.85 -0.89
CA GLU A 95 10.49 20.47 -1.90
C GLU A 95 9.12 19.78 -1.94
N GLU A 96 9.03 18.45 -1.78
CA GLU A 96 7.74 17.74 -1.68
C GLU A 96 7.00 18.06 -0.37
N LEU A 97 7.69 18.15 0.77
CA LEU A 97 7.12 18.63 2.04
C LEU A 97 6.64 20.10 1.96
N GLU A 98 7.06 20.85 0.93
CA GLU A 98 6.67 22.24 0.63
C GLU A 98 5.67 22.39 -0.53
N TYR A 99 5.62 21.48 -1.51
CA TYR A 99 4.61 21.41 -2.58
C TYR A 99 3.36 20.64 -2.16
N MET A 100 3.51 19.64 -1.30
CA MET A 100 2.37 19.20 -0.53
C MET A 100 1.87 20.44 0.25
N HIS A 101 2.72 21.33 0.81
CA HIS A 101 2.25 22.66 1.29
C HIS A 101 1.82 23.56 0.12
N LYS A 102 1.01 24.58 0.38
CA LYS A 102 0.16 25.27 -0.62
C LYS A 102 -1.08 24.46 -1.02
N ALA A 103 -1.15 23.16 -0.74
CA ALA A 103 -2.19 22.31 -1.29
C ALA A 103 -3.42 21.96 -0.37
N ILE A 104 -3.35 21.84 0.98
CA ILE A 104 -4.51 21.79 1.96
C ILE A 104 -5.08 23.14 2.34
N LEU A 105 -4.36 24.26 2.35
CA LEU A 105 -4.04 24.90 1.09
C LEU A 105 -5.26 24.99 0.16
N ALA A 106 -4.99 24.82 -1.12
CA ALA A 106 -5.97 24.79 -2.18
C ALA A 106 -7.23 23.95 -1.91
N LEU A 107 -7.15 22.70 -1.40
CA LEU A 107 -8.32 21.82 -1.31
C LEU A 107 -9.21 22.03 -0.08
N SER A 108 -8.70 22.43 1.09
CA SER A 108 -9.63 22.85 2.17
C SER A 108 -10.24 24.20 1.80
N TYR A 109 -9.48 25.08 1.15
CA TYR A 109 -10.03 26.33 0.65
C TYR A 109 -11.12 26.08 -0.41
N ASP A 110 -10.89 25.16 -1.36
CA ASP A 110 -11.90 24.71 -2.33
C ASP A 110 -13.15 24.16 -1.64
N LYS A 111 -12.97 23.26 -0.66
CA LYS A 111 -14.07 22.71 0.17
C LYS A 111 -14.87 23.79 0.90
N VAL A 112 -14.25 24.89 1.34
CA VAL A 112 -14.93 26.02 2.01
C VAL A 112 -15.59 26.95 0.98
N LYS A 113 -14.86 27.34 -0.06
CA LYS A 113 -15.27 28.28 -1.12
C LYS A 113 -16.39 27.73 -2.01
N ASN A 114 -16.39 26.43 -2.27
CA ASN A 114 -17.30 25.74 -3.17
C ASN A 114 -18.16 24.68 -2.44
N LYS A 115 -18.31 24.78 -1.11
CA LYS A 115 -19.07 23.84 -0.25
C LYS A 115 -20.47 23.46 -0.79
N ASP A 116 -21.16 24.40 -1.43
CA ASP A 116 -22.53 24.26 -1.93
C ASP A 116 -22.58 23.70 -3.38
N LYS A 117 -21.44 23.28 -3.95
CA LYS A 117 -21.30 22.84 -5.34
C LYS A 117 -20.63 21.47 -5.40
N PRO A 118 -21.36 20.37 -5.72
CA PRO A 118 -20.78 19.04 -5.85
C PRO A 118 -19.97 18.93 -7.15
N MET A 119 -18.71 19.37 -7.08
CA MET A 119 -17.77 19.51 -8.20
C MET A 119 -16.47 18.74 -7.91
N PRO A 120 -15.75 18.22 -8.93
CA PRO A 120 -14.41 17.66 -8.73
C PRO A 120 -13.45 18.72 -8.13
N PRO A 121 -12.51 18.34 -7.26
CA PRO A 121 -11.61 19.32 -6.62
C PRO A 121 -10.85 20.19 -7.64
N LEU A 122 -10.75 21.49 -7.35
CA LEU A 122 -10.13 22.52 -8.19
C LEU A 122 -10.73 22.71 -9.59
N SER A 123 -11.80 22.01 -9.96
CA SER A 123 -12.46 22.18 -11.27
C SER A 123 -13.09 23.56 -11.48
N MET A 124 -13.37 24.26 -10.38
CA MET A 124 -13.82 25.66 -10.32
C MET A 124 -12.73 26.68 -10.72
N ILE A 125 -11.51 26.22 -11.00
CA ILE A 125 -10.46 27.03 -11.66
C ILE A 125 -10.57 26.84 -13.17
N THR A 126 -10.64 27.95 -13.92
CA THR A 126 -10.77 27.96 -15.38
C THR A 126 -9.42 27.87 -16.09
N GLU A 127 -9.42 27.47 -17.37
CA GLU A 127 -8.19 27.49 -18.19
C GLU A 127 -7.65 28.91 -18.37
N ALA A 128 -8.53 29.92 -18.39
CA ALA A 128 -8.14 31.33 -18.43
C ALA A 128 -7.31 31.74 -17.19
N GLN A 129 -7.69 31.28 -16.00
CA GLN A 129 -6.93 31.52 -14.76
C GLN A 129 -5.62 30.73 -14.71
N VAL A 130 -5.57 29.53 -15.31
CA VAL A 130 -4.32 28.77 -15.46
C VAL A 130 -3.36 29.48 -16.44
N ALA A 131 -3.88 30.01 -17.55
CA ALA A 131 -3.11 30.81 -18.49
C ALA A 131 -2.59 32.11 -17.84
N GLU A 132 -3.46 32.87 -17.17
CA GLU A 132 -3.10 34.09 -16.43
C GLU A 132 -2.02 33.80 -15.36
N PHE A 133 -2.09 32.66 -14.67
CA PHE A 133 -1.07 32.25 -13.70
C PHE A 133 0.33 32.11 -14.33
N TRP A 134 0.41 31.67 -15.59
CA TRP A 134 1.64 31.55 -16.39
C TRP A 134 1.98 32.79 -17.23
N GLY A 135 1.14 33.84 -17.22
CA GLY A 135 1.30 35.00 -18.11
C GLY A 135 0.96 34.69 -19.59
N GLU A 136 0.26 33.60 -19.85
CA GLU A 136 -0.27 33.21 -21.15
C GLU A 136 -1.60 33.95 -21.44
N ASP A 137 -2.01 34.01 -22.71
CA ASP A 137 -3.22 34.72 -23.14
C ASP A 137 -4.51 34.01 -22.64
N PRO A 138 -5.29 34.65 -21.72
CA PRO A 138 -6.45 34.00 -21.11
C PRO A 138 -7.64 33.88 -22.08
N ALA A 139 -7.73 34.71 -23.13
CA ALA A 139 -8.80 34.62 -24.12
C ALA A 139 -8.60 33.37 -24.99
N LYS A 140 -7.37 33.17 -25.51
CA LYS A 140 -7.00 31.97 -26.29
C LYS A 140 -7.04 30.68 -25.47
N ALA A 141 -6.99 30.77 -24.14
CA ALA A 141 -7.20 29.64 -23.24
C ALA A 141 -8.70 29.34 -23.01
N ALA A 142 -9.54 30.38 -22.93
CA ALA A 142 -10.99 30.22 -22.79
C ALA A 142 -11.64 29.64 -24.06
N GLU A 143 -11.21 30.06 -25.25
CA GLU A 143 -11.73 29.61 -26.55
C GLU A 143 -11.61 28.09 -26.80
N LYS A 144 -10.72 27.38 -26.09
CA LYS A 144 -10.50 25.94 -26.26
C LYS A 144 -11.60 25.05 -25.64
N LYS A 145 -12.72 25.61 -25.15
CA LYS A 145 -13.62 24.91 -24.21
C LYS A 145 -15.08 24.72 -24.64
N ASP A 146 -15.39 24.75 -25.94
CA ASP A 146 -16.64 24.19 -26.48
C ASP A 146 -16.70 22.64 -26.42
N GLY A 147 -15.59 21.99 -26.03
CA GLY A 147 -15.57 20.58 -25.62
C GLY A 147 -15.83 20.42 -24.12
N ALA A 148 -17.05 20.06 -23.74
CA ALA A 148 -17.37 19.66 -22.36
C ALA A 148 -16.65 18.34 -21.98
N PRO A 149 -16.18 18.19 -20.72
CA PRO A 149 -15.55 16.95 -20.26
C PRO A 149 -16.57 15.80 -20.27
N LYS A 150 -16.13 14.59 -20.62
CA LYS A 150 -17.02 13.43 -20.64
C LYS A 150 -17.23 12.90 -19.21
N PRO A 151 -18.44 12.41 -18.85
CA PRO A 151 -18.65 11.75 -17.57
C PRO A 151 -17.74 10.52 -17.44
N GLY A 152 -16.74 10.59 -16.55
CA GLY A 152 -15.80 9.50 -16.28
C GLY A 152 -14.34 9.93 -16.12
N GLU A 153 -13.95 11.10 -16.62
CA GLU A 153 -12.57 11.59 -16.51
C GLU A 153 -12.29 12.14 -15.10
N ASN A 154 -11.57 11.36 -14.28
CA ASN A 154 -11.10 11.75 -12.96
C ASN A 154 -9.66 12.34 -13.05
N PRO A 155 -9.46 13.67 -12.93
CA PRO A 155 -8.13 14.28 -13.11
C PRO A 155 -7.17 14.05 -11.93
N GLY A 156 -7.59 13.32 -10.88
CA GLY A 156 -6.87 13.19 -9.61
C GLY A 156 -6.37 11.79 -9.24
N GLN A 157 -6.27 10.85 -10.19
CA GLN A 157 -5.73 9.50 -9.94
C GLN A 157 -4.47 9.19 -10.76
N PRO A 158 -3.37 8.75 -10.14
CA PRO A 158 -2.29 8.07 -10.86
C PRO A 158 -2.82 6.75 -11.43
N GLN A 159 -2.92 6.67 -12.76
CA GLN A 159 -3.31 5.42 -13.43
C GLN A 159 -2.17 4.40 -13.34
N GLN A 160 -2.53 3.11 -13.32
CA GLN A 160 -1.55 2.02 -13.25
C GLN A 160 -0.77 1.90 -14.57
N LEU A 161 0.51 1.51 -14.48
CA LEU A 161 1.39 1.40 -15.65
C LEU A 161 0.85 0.36 -16.66
N PRO A 162 0.80 0.67 -17.97
CA PRO A 162 0.76 -0.35 -19.01
C PRO A 162 2.10 -1.09 -19.11
N GLU A 163 2.08 -2.30 -19.67
CA GLU A 163 3.27 -3.16 -19.77
C GLU A 163 4.29 -2.69 -20.83
N GLN A 164 5.53 -3.16 -20.70
CA GLN A 164 6.69 -2.65 -21.47
C GLN A 164 6.71 -3.11 -22.94
N PRO A 165 6.87 -2.22 -23.92
CA PRO A 165 7.36 -2.56 -25.26
C PRO A 165 8.90 -2.75 -25.28
N PRO A 166 9.46 -3.47 -26.28
CA PRO A 166 10.84 -3.96 -26.25
C PRO A 166 11.94 -2.92 -26.62
N LYS A 167 13.18 -3.26 -26.24
CA LYS A 167 14.39 -2.43 -26.44
C LYS A 167 14.84 -2.32 -27.91
N GLY A 168 15.32 -1.14 -28.32
CA GLY A 168 16.33 -1.04 -29.39
C GLY A 168 16.32 0.24 -30.25
N ALA A 169 17.06 1.27 -29.83
CA ALA A 169 17.52 2.37 -30.70
C ALA A 169 18.80 3.04 -30.10
N PRO A 170 19.76 3.52 -30.93
CA PRO A 170 20.98 4.19 -30.48
C PRO A 170 20.79 5.70 -30.17
N PRO A 171 21.73 6.34 -29.42
CA PRO A 171 21.61 7.74 -29.00
C PRO A 171 21.92 8.76 -30.12
N ALA A 172 21.36 9.97 -29.99
CA ALA A 172 21.65 11.14 -30.83
C ALA A 172 22.60 12.13 -30.13
N GLU A 173 23.30 12.96 -30.90
CA GLU A 173 24.43 13.78 -30.46
C GLU A 173 24.05 15.16 -29.87
N GLN A 174 24.95 15.73 -29.06
CA GLN A 174 24.81 17.07 -28.46
C GLN A 174 25.53 18.18 -29.26
N PRO A 175 24.89 19.34 -29.50
CA PRO A 175 25.56 20.56 -29.92
C PRO A 175 25.72 21.59 -28.78
N LYS A 176 26.92 21.57 -28.17
CA LYS A 176 27.76 22.65 -27.60
C LYS A 176 27.15 24.00 -27.14
N GLU A 177 27.68 24.49 -26.01
CA GLU A 177 27.54 25.88 -25.52
C GLU A 177 28.05 26.92 -26.53
N ASP A 178 27.58 28.17 -26.39
CA ASP A 178 28.42 29.34 -26.64
C ASP A 178 28.14 30.43 -25.58
N LYS A 179 29.16 31.20 -25.18
CA LYS A 179 29.11 32.11 -24.02
C LYS A 179 29.22 33.57 -24.44
N LYS A 180 28.55 34.47 -23.70
CA LYS A 180 29.00 35.86 -23.62
C LYS A 180 28.74 36.49 -22.26
N GLU A 181 29.67 37.37 -21.89
CA GLU A 181 29.90 37.88 -20.55
C GLU A 181 30.06 39.40 -20.62
N THR A 182 29.49 40.13 -19.66
CA THR A 182 29.73 41.57 -19.42
C THR A 182 29.54 41.89 -17.94
N ASP A 183 30.59 42.37 -17.27
CA ASP A 183 30.57 42.86 -15.89
C ASP A 183 30.23 44.36 -15.83
N ALA A 184 29.54 44.78 -14.76
CA ALA A 184 29.52 46.14 -14.25
C ALA A 184 29.04 46.14 -12.78
N SER A 185 29.85 46.67 -11.86
CA SER A 185 29.57 46.63 -10.42
C SER A 185 29.49 48.01 -9.75
N LYS A 186 28.98 48.01 -8.50
CA LYS A 186 28.98 49.09 -7.47
C LYS A 186 27.82 50.10 -7.46
N ALA A 187 26.95 49.95 -6.46
CA ALA A 187 26.51 51.02 -5.58
C ALA A 187 26.31 50.47 -4.14
N LYS A 188 26.41 51.32 -3.11
CA LYS A 188 26.12 50.98 -1.70
C LYS A 188 25.45 52.19 -1.00
N PRO A 189 24.78 52.00 0.16
CA PRO A 189 23.38 52.41 0.27
C PRO A 189 23.14 53.75 0.98
N ALA A 190 22.01 54.37 0.64
CA ALA A 190 21.36 55.39 1.47
C ALA A 190 20.39 54.72 2.47
N LYS A 191 20.30 55.27 3.69
CA LYS A 191 19.22 54.93 4.64
C LYS A 191 17.97 55.73 4.29
N LEU A 192 16.78 55.11 4.39
CA LEU A 192 15.51 55.83 4.46
C LEU A 192 14.64 55.26 5.58
N VAL A 193 13.72 56.07 6.10
CA VAL A 193 12.96 55.81 7.32
C VAL A 193 11.77 54.88 7.04
N ILE A 194 11.44 54.03 8.02
CA ILE A 194 10.32 53.08 7.92
C ILE A 194 9.00 53.82 8.16
N ALA A 195 8.06 53.66 7.23
CA ALA A 195 6.64 53.95 7.40
C ALA A 195 5.82 52.66 7.24
N SER A 196 4.53 52.70 7.56
CA SER A 196 3.56 51.59 7.52
C SER A 196 3.59 50.81 6.20
N GLN A 197 3.78 49.49 6.26
CA GLN A 197 3.94 48.66 5.05
C GLN A 197 2.67 48.64 4.16
N ALA A 198 1.48 48.56 4.77
CA ALA A 198 0.22 48.42 4.04
C ALA A 198 -0.12 49.62 3.13
N GLU A 199 0.14 50.85 3.58
CA GLU A 199 -0.14 52.07 2.79
C GLU A 199 0.91 52.31 1.70
N ASN A 200 2.15 51.87 1.92
CA ASN A 200 3.21 51.96 0.94
C ASN A 200 2.99 51.05 -0.27
N GLU A 201 2.47 49.83 -0.10
CA GLU A 201 2.28 48.91 -1.24
C GLU A 201 1.29 49.46 -2.28
N GLY A 202 0.19 50.08 -1.86
CA GLY A 202 -0.77 50.72 -2.77
C GLY A 202 -0.18 51.91 -3.55
N PHE A 203 0.59 52.76 -2.86
CA PHE A 203 1.27 53.90 -3.49
C PHE A 203 2.36 53.44 -4.48
N PHE A 204 3.22 52.51 -4.07
CA PHE A 204 4.29 51.99 -4.93
C PHE A 204 3.75 51.17 -6.10
N ALA A 205 2.65 50.42 -5.95
CA ALA A 205 2.02 49.74 -7.07
C ALA A 205 1.53 50.72 -8.15
N SER A 206 0.76 51.75 -7.77
CA SER A 206 0.28 52.77 -8.72
C SER A 206 1.42 53.61 -9.33
N LEU A 207 2.49 53.85 -8.57
CA LEU A 207 3.70 54.52 -9.08
C LEU A 207 4.43 53.65 -10.11
N MET A 208 4.64 52.36 -9.83
CA MET A 208 5.30 51.40 -10.72
C MET A 208 4.48 51.16 -11.99
N GLU A 209 3.16 51.14 -11.90
CA GLU A 209 2.25 51.11 -13.06
C GLU A 209 2.43 52.35 -13.94
N LYS A 210 2.38 53.56 -13.36
CA LYS A 210 2.55 54.84 -14.08
C LYS A 210 3.90 55.03 -14.76
N ILE A 211 4.95 54.34 -14.32
CA ILE A 211 6.31 54.40 -14.91
C ILE A 211 6.65 53.16 -15.75
N GLY A 212 5.66 52.31 -16.08
CA GLY A 212 5.85 51.16 -16.97
C GLY A 212 6.56 49.95 -16.36
N LEU A 213 6.75 49.92 -15.04
CA LEU A 213 7.36 48.80 -14.30
C LEU A 213 6.33 47.78 -13.76
N GLY A 214 5.03 48.02 -13.96
CA GLY A 214 3.97 47.06 -13.64
C GLY A 214 4.13 45.71 -14.36
N SER A 215 4.50 45.73 -15.65
CA SER A 215 4.80 44.53 -16.44
C SER A 215 6.01 43.77 -15.90
N ALA A 216 7.07 44.47 -15.50
CA ALA A 216 8.26 43.86 -14.90
C ALA A 216 7.93 43.12 -13.58
N SER A 217 6.93 43.58 -12.81
CA SER A 217 6.42 42.87 -11.64
C SER A 217 5.63 41.60 -12.00
N ALA A 218 4.84 41.64 -13.09
CA ALA A 218 4.13 40.46 -13.59
C ALA A 218 5.09 39.40 -14.14
N GLU A 219 6.05 39.80 -14.99
CA GLU A 219 7.10 38.92 -15.50
C GLU A 219 7.93 38.29 -14.38
N ALA A 220 8.27 39.05 -13.33
CA ALA A 220 8.99 38.53 -12.18
C ALA A 220 8.18 37.46 -11.42
N LYS A 221 6.86 37.61 -11.30
CA LYS A 221 5.97 36.59 -10.72
C LYS A 221 5.92 35.33 -11.59
N VAL A 222 5.80 35.45 -12.91
CA VAL A 222 5.82 34.31 -13.84
C VAL A 222 7.15 33.55 -13.74
N ARG A 223 8.29 34.24 -13.91
CA ARG A 223 9.62 33.62 -13.80
C ARG A 223 9.84 32.92 -12.45
N ARG A 224 9.30 33.46 -11.36
CA ARG A 224 9.30 32.78 -10.04
C ARG A 224 8.44 31.53 -10.04
N ARG A 225 7.19 31.57 -10.54
CA ARG A 225 6.29 30.41 -10.61
C ARG A 225 6.87 29.29 -11.46
N GLU A 226 7.58 29.61 -12.55
CA GLU A 226 8.29 28.63 -13.37
C GLU A 226 9.48 28.00 -12.66
N ALA A 227 10.25 28.79 -11.89
CA ALA A 227 11.32 28.26 -11.05
C ALA A 227 10.79 27.35 -9.93
N GLU A 228 9.67 27.70 -9.28
CA GLU A 228 9.00 26.83 -8.29
C GLU A 228 8.48 25.53 -8.94
N PHE A 229 7.84 25.62 -10.12
CA PHE A 229 7.37 24.44 -10.85
C PHE A 229 8.52 23.52 -11.28
N LYS A 230 9.65 24.07 -11.73
CA LYS A 230 10.83 23.26 -12.07
C LYS A 230 11.35 22.51 -10.83
N LYS A 231 11.46 23.17 -9.68
CA LYS A 231 11.91 22.55 -8.42
C LYS A 231 10.98 21.40 -8.00
N PHE A 232 9.67 21.62 -8.05
CA PHE A 232 8.66 20.57 -7.85
C PHE A 232 8.80 19.40 -8.84
N LEU A 233 8.92 19.70 -10.14
CA LEU A 233 9.02 18.69 -11.20
C LEU A 233 10.27 17.82 -11.05
N ASP A 234 11.42 18.43 -10.76
CA ASP A 234 12.68 17.71 -10.59
C ASP A 234 12.70 16.90 -9.29
N ALA A 235 12.07 17.40 -8.21
CA ALA A 235 11.85 16.64 -6.98
C ALA A 235 10.92 15.42 -7.17
N GLN A 236 9.80 15.59 -7.89
CA GLN A 236 8.90 14.48 -8.25
C GLN A 236 9.63 13.40 -9.05
N LYS A 237 10.34 13.76 -10.13
CA LYS A 237 11.13 12.81 -10.93
C LYS A 237 12.10 11.98 -10.08
N LYS A 238 12.85 12.60 -9.16
CA LYS A 238 13.78 11.88 -8.29
C LYS A 238 13.06 11.05 -7.23
N LEU A 239 11.95 11.52 -6.65
CA LEU A 239 11.15 10.71 -5.72
C LEU A 239 10.53 9.48 -6.41
N GLU A 240 10.08 9.61 -7.66
CA GLU A 240 9.61 8.49 -8.48
C GLU A 240 10.75 7.51 -8.81
N ALA A 241 11.98 8.00 -9.02
CA ALA A 241 13.17 7.17 -9.19
C ALA A 241 13.59 6.45 -7.90
N GLU A 242 13.66 7.15 -6.76
CA GLU A 242 13.91 6.55 -5.43
C GLU A 242 12.84 5.51 -5.06
N LYS A 243 11.59 5.70 -5.50
CA LYS A 243 10.49 4.73 -5.37
C LYS A 243 10.58 3.56 -6.37
N GLY A 244 11.39 3.66 -7.43
CA GLY A 244 11.48 2.65 -8.50
C GLY A 244 10.27 2.65 -9.45
N GLN A 245 9.54 3.78 -9.51
CA GLN A 245 8.35 3.98 -10.35
C GLN A 245 8.71 4.54 -11.73
N ARG A 246 9.85 5.25 -11.85
CA ARG A 246 10.46 5.65 -13.13
C ARG A 246 11.97 5.38 -13.09
N PRO A 247 12.61 4.89 -14.17
CA PRO A 247 14.07 4.91 -14.30
C PRO A 247 14.64 6.32 -14.18
N GLU A 248 15.79 6.47 -13.54
CA GLU A 248 16.50 7.75 -13.47
C GLU A 248 16.87 8.23 -14.87
N GLY A 249 16.60 9.51 -15.16
CA GLY A 249 16.82 10.13 -16.48
C GLY A 249 15.74 9.86 -17.54
N GLN A 250 14.70 9.05 -17.29
CA GLN A 250 13.56 8.97 -18.21
C GLN A 250 12.71 10.25 -18.13
N GLU A 251 12.43 10.86 -19.28
CA GLU A 251 11.53 12.02 -19.36
C GLU A 251 10.04 11.64 -19.28
N MET A 252 9.22 12.61 -18.87
CA MET A 252 7.76 12.52 -18.91
C MET A 252 7.23 12.91 -20.30
N SER A 253 6.06 12.42 -20.69
CA SER A 253 5.45 12.83 -21.96
C SER A 253 5.02 14.32 -21.93
N PRO A 254 4.86 14.98 -23.10
CA PRO A 254 4.37 16.36 -23.16
C PRO A 254 3.02 16.55 -22.46
N GLU A 255 2.14 15.55 -22.53
CA GLU A 255 0.81 15.54 -21.91
C GLU A 255 0.93 15.44 -20.38
N GLN A 256 1.82 14.58 -19.88
CA GLN A 256 2.12 14.46 -18.44
C GLN A 256 2.72 15.76 -17.88
N LEU A 257 3.67 16.36 -18.61
CA LEU A 257 4.27 17.64 -18.26
C LEU A 257 3.23 18.77 -18.23
N LYS A 258 2.31 18.80 -19.21
CA LYS A 258 1.20 19.76 -19.22
C LYS A 258 0.27 19.52 -18.03
N GLN A 259 -0.17 18.29 -17.78
CA GLN A 259 -1.06 17.96 -16.66
C GLN A 259 -0.44 18.36 -15.31
N MET A 260 0.86 18.13 -15.12
CA MET A 260 1.57 18.58 -13.91
C MET A 260 1.68 20.10 -13.83
N ARG A 261 1.93 20.82 -14.94
CA ARG A 261 1.96 22.29 -14.99
C ARG A 261 0.59 22.89 -14.68
N ASP A 262 -0.47 22.37 -15.29
CA ASP A 262 -1.87 22.77 -15.05
C ASP A 262 -2.27 22.52 -13.59
N SER A 263 -1.92 21.34 -13.05
CA SER A 263 -2.20 20.98 -11.66
C SER A 263 -1.45 21.89 -10.68
N PHE A 264 -0.15 22.10 -10.89
CA PHE A 264 0.67 22.98 -10.06
C PHE A 264 0.13 24.42 -10.04
N ALA A 265 -0.34 24.93 -11.18
CA ALA A 265 -1.02 26.22 -11.26
C ALA A 265 -2.34 26.20 -10.47
N ARG A 266 -3.21 25.20 -10.69
CA ARG A 266 -4.48 25.05 -9.96
C ARG A 266 -4.29 25.00 -8.44
N PHE A 267 -3.34 24.21 -7.95
CA PHE A 267 -2.97 24.20 -6.53
C PHE A 267 -2.44 25.57 -6.08
N SER A 268 -1.52 26.18 -6.82
CA SER A 268 -0.92 27.48 -6.44
C SER A 268 -1.92 28.64 -6.44
N ILE A 269 -2.91 28.69 -7.35
CA ILE A 269 -3.93 29.76 -7.41
C ILE A 269 -4.81 29.76 -6.15
N TYR A 270 -5.39 28.62 -5.79
CA TYR A 270 -6.21 28.53 -4.57
C TYR A 270 -5.36 28.49 -3.29
N ALA A 271 -4.06 28.18 -3.38
CA ALA A 271 -3.13 28.48 -2.30
C ALA A 271 -3.03 29.99 -2.08
N GLU A 272 -2.51 30.74 -3.06
CA GLU A 272 -2.26 32.18 -2.97
C GLU A 272 -3.52 32.95 -2.52
N GLU A 273 -4.71 32.58 -3.02
CA GLU A 273 -5.98 33.17 -2.58
C GLU A 273 -6.29 32.87 -1.11
N ALA A 274 -6.06 31.64 -0.64
CA ALA A 274 -6.32 31.26 0.74
C ALA A 274 -5.25 31.78 1.72
N GLU A 275 -3.99 31.95 1.31
CA GLU A 275 -2.97 32.64 2.10
C GLU A 275 -3.44 34.08 2.39
N SER A 276 -3.95 34.77 1.36
CA SER A 276 -4.47 36.13 1.47
C SER A 276 -5.72 36.26 2.35
N LYS A 277 -6.51 35.18 2.46
CA LYS A 277 -7.78 35.13 3.20
C LYS A 277 -7.71 34.38 4.53
N MET A 278 -6.52 34.04 5.01
CA MET A 278 -6.34 33.27 6.25
C MET A 278 -7.05 33.91 7.46
N GLY A 279 -7.12 35.24 7.53
CA GLY A 279 -7.86 35.97 8.56
C GLY A 279 -9.40 35.88 8.46
N GLU A 280 -9.94 35.63 7.26
CA GLU A 280 -11.37 35.37 7.02
C GLU A 280 -11.73 33.91 7.29
N LEU A 281 -10.80 32.99 7.00
CA LEU A 281 -10.97 31.54 7.12
C LEU A 281 -10.91 31.05 8.58
N GLY A 282 -10.21 31.77 9.45
CA GLY A 282 -10.25 31.58 10.90
C GLY A 282 -9.36 30.47 11.46
N GLU A 283 -9.30 30.41 12.79
CA GLU A 283 -8.35 29.55 13.52
C GLU A 283 -8.66 28.05 13.43
N GLU A 284 -9.94 27.66 13.30
CA GLU A 284 -10.33 26.25 13.12
C GLU A 284 -9.84 25.71 11.77
N PHE A 285 -10.02 26.49 10.69
CA PHE A 285 -9.47 26.18 9.38
C PHE A 285 -7.94 26.06 9.44
N ALA A 286 -7.27 27.03 10.07
CA ALA A 286 -5.83 27.02 10.28
C ALA A 286 -5.33 25.74 10.96
N LYS A 287 -6.00 25.34 12.06
CA LYS A 287 -5.69 24.14 12.83
C LYS A 287 -5.94 22.85 12.03
N LYS A 288 -7.07 22.73 11.33
CA LYS A 288 -7.34 21.57 10.45
C LYS A 288 -6.27 21.48 9.36
N VAL A 289 -5.92 22.61 8.75
CA VAL A 289 -4.88 22.70 7.72
C VAL A 289 -3.52 22.23 8.28
N GLU A 290 -3.09 22.73 9.44
CA GLU A 290 -1.80 22.40 10.05
C GLU A 290 -1.72 20.97 10.62
N PHE A 291 -2.81 20.44 11.15
CA PHE A 291 -2.83 19.07 11.65
C PHE A 291 -2.76 18.05 10.50
N GLN A 292 -3.67 18.16 9.52
CA GLN A 292 -3.64 17.30 8.33
C GLN A 292 -2.31 17.46 7.56
N THR A 293 -1.72 18.66 7.55
CA THR A 293 -0.33 18.90 7.09
C THR A 293 0.64 17.93 7.74
N LYS A 294 0.76 17.95 9.08
CA LYS A 294 1.80 17.18 9.76
C LYS A 294 1.58 15.67 9.64
N ILE A 295 0.32 15.22 9.50
CA ILE A 295 -0.03 13.82 9.21
C ILE A 295 0.50 13.38 7.84
N GLN A 296 0.15 14.09 6.76
CA GLN A 296 0.57 13.74 5.40
C GLN A 296 2.10 13.87 5.20
N GLN A 297 2.74 14.89 5.79
CA GLN A 297 4.22 14.96 5.84
C GLN A 297 4.83 13.73 6.52
N SER A 298 4.25 13.30 7.64
CA SER A 298 4.71 12.13 8.38
C SER A 298 4.45 10.83 7.60
N GLN A 299 3.43 10.77 6.74
CA GLN A 299 3.16 9.64 5.87
C GLN A 299 4.28 9.41 4.86
N LEU A 300 4.71 10.47 4.15
CA LEU A 300 5.85 10.40 3.24
C LEU A 300 7.14 9.98 3.97
N LEU A 301 7.43 10.63 5.11
CA LEU A 301 8.66 10.40 5.87
C LEU A 301 8.73 8.98 6.44
N ALA A 302 7.64 8.47 7.01
CA ALA A 302 7.57 7.10 7.50
C ALA A 302 7.66 6.08 6.34
N GLN A 303 7.07 6.35 5.18
CA GLN A 303 7.17 5.47 4.01
C GLN A 303 8.61 5.36 3.48
N LEU A 304 9.33 6.49 3.34
CA LEU A 304 10.71 6.51 2.89
C LEU A 304 11.64 5.78 3.87
N TYR A 305 11.53 6.08 5.15
CA TYR A 305 12.32 5.42 6.20
C TYR A 305 11.99 3.92 6.34
N ALA A 306 10.71 3.54 6.24
CA ALA A 306 10.32 2.13 6.25
C ALA A 306 10.92 1.36 5.06
N ARG A 307 10.88 1.95 3.85
CA ARG A 307 11.48 1.37 2.64
C ARG A 307 13.00 1.21 2.75
N GLU A 308 13.71 2.28 3.12
CA GLU A 308 15.18 2.32 3.09
C GLU A 308 15.84 1.68 4.30
N LYS A 309 15.21 1.72 5.48
CA LYS A 309 15.81 1.28 6.75
C LYS A 309 15.13 0.08 7.37
N LEU A 310 13.80 0.02 7.40
CA LEU A 310 13.09 -0.99 8.20
C LEU A 310 12.86 -2.30 7.44
N VAL A 311 12.41 -2.25 6.18
CA VAL A 311 12.16 -3.45 5.36
C VAL A 311 13.40 -4.35 5.25
N PRO A 312 14.63 -3.85 5.02
CA PRO A 312 15.84 -4.69 5.03
C PRO A 312 16.12 -5.38 6.38
N GLN A 313 15.79 -4.73 7.51
CA GLN A 313 15.95 -5.33 8.85
C GLN A 313 14.91 -6.42 9.15
N LEU A 314 13.81 -6.46 8.39
CA LEU A 314 12.77 -7.49 8.48
C LEU A 314 13.02 -8.68 7.55
N GLU A 315 14.17 -8.77 6.87
CA GLU A 315 14.55 -9.98 6.16
C GLU A 315 14.81 -11.13 7.15
N VAL A 316 14.38 -12.33 6.79
CA VAL A 316 14.56 -13.57 7.57
C VAL A 316 15.13 -14.59 6.61
N THR A 317 16.26 -15.16 6.99
CA THR A 317 17.04 -16.09 6.16
C THR A 317 16.65 -17.53 6.46
N GLU A 318 16.96 -18.45 5.53
CA GLU A 318 16.84 -19.89 5.76
C GLU A 318 17.64 -20.33 7.02
N LYS A 319 18.76 -19.67 7.30
CA LYS A 319 19.58 -19.89 8.50
C LYS A 319 18.85 -19.47 9.79
N ASP A 320 18.11 -18.37 9.78
CA ASP A 320 17.29 -17.94 10.93
C ASP A 320 16.17 -18.94 11.21
N ILE A 321 15.47 -19.40 10.16
CA ILE A 321 14.41 -20.41 10.23
C ILE A 321 14.97 -21.75 10.73
N ALA A 322 16.09 -22.21 10.16
CA ALA A 322 16.73 -23.46 10.55
C ALA A 322 17.25 -23.43 12.00
N LYS A 323 17.74 -22.27 12.48
CA LYS A 323 18.07 -22.09 13.90
C LYS A 323 16.83 -22.18 14.77
N TYR A 324 15.78 -21.44 14.44
CA TYR A 324 14.53 -21.44 15.21
C TYR A 324 13.94 -22.85 15.33
N LEU A 325 13.94 -23.64 14.23
CA LEU A 325 13.47 -25.02 14.22
C LEU A 325 14.39 -26.01 14.97
N ALA A 326 15.67 -25.69 15.14
CA ALA A 326 16.58 -26.46 15.99
C ALA A 326 16.38 -26.13 17.48
N ASP A 327 16.06 -24.87 17.80
CA ASP A 327 15.73 -24.41 19.15
C ASP A 327 14.30 -24.86 19.58
N HIS A 328 13.40 -25.14 18.63
CA HIS A 328 12.00 -25.56 18.82
C HIS A 328 11.70 -26.94 18.18
N PRO A 329 12.34 -28.03 18.66
CA PRO A 329 12.24 -29.35 18.03
C PRO A 329 10.81 -29.93 18.05
N GLU A 330 9.96 -29.52 18.98
CA GLU A 330 8.55 -29.95 19.07
C GLU A 330 7.73 -29.63 17.83
N LEU A 331 8.09 -28.57 17.08
CA LEU A 331 7.40 -28.18 15.84
C LEU A 331 7.68 -29.16 14.66
N VAL A 332 8.76 -29.94 14.73
CA VAL A 332 9.21 -30.82 13.64
C VAL A 332 9.20 -32.30 14.03
N LYS A 333 9.51 -32.60 15.29
CA LYS A 333 9.86 -33.94 15.76
C LYS A 333 8.74 -34.95 15.52
N GLU A 334 7.50 -34.67 15.92
CA GLU A 334 6.40 -35.64 15.76
C GLU A 334 6.20 -36.05 14.29
N LYS A 335 6.17 -35.07 13.38
CA LYS A 335 6.03 -35.30 11.93
C LYS A 335 7.25 -36.03 11.35
N LYS A 336 8.46 -35.73 11.82
CA LYS A 336 9.69 -36.42 11.39
C LYS A 336 9.73 -37.87 11.89
N ASP A 337 9.46 -38.10 13.18
CA ASP A 337 9.50 -39.42 13.80
C ASP A 337 8.44 -40.34 13.17
N LYS A 338 7.21 -39.83 12.93
CA LYS A 338 6.14 -40.49 12.16
C LYS A 338 6.59 -40.85 10.73
N ALA A 339 7.25 -39.93 10.03
CA ALA A 339 7.77 -40.19 8.68
C ALA A 339 8.88 -41.25 8.68
N GLU A 340 9.79 -41.23 9.66
CA GLU A 340 10.82 -42.25 9.79
C GLU A 340 10.25 -43.64 10.12
N GLU A 341 9.20 -43.72 10.94
CA GLU A 341 8.49 -44.97 11.22
C GLU A 341 7.85 -45.55 9.95
N VAL A 342 7.11 -44.74 9.20
CA VAL A 342 6.48 -45.16 7.94
C VAL A 342 7.54 -45.56 6.90
N LEU A 343 8.69 -44.88 6.84
CA LEU A 343 9.82 -45.28 5.99
C LEU A 343 10.41 -46.63 6.42
N LYS A 344 10.51 -46.90 7.73
CA LYS A 344 10.98 -48.20 8.26
C LYS A 344 10.00 -49.32 7.91
N ARG A 345 8.69 -49.11 8.07
CA ARG A 345 7.63 -50.07 7.66
C ARG A 345 7.66 -50.34 6.14
N ALA A 346 7.65 -49.30 5.32
CA ALA A 346 7.69 -49.44 3.85
C ALA A 346 8.94 -50.20 3.35
N LYS A 347 10.09 -50.03 4.02
CA LYS A 347 11.32 -50.80 3.72
C LYS A 347 11.33 -52.23 4.28
N ALA A 348 10.52 -52.53 5.29
CA ALA A 348 10.40 -53.88 5.85
C ALA A 348 9.54 -54.81 4.98
N GLY A 349 8.76 -54.27 4.05
CA GLY A 349 7.90 -55.02 3.12
C GLY A 349 6.40 -54.86 3.34
N ASP A 350 5.97 -53.98 4.26
CA ASP A 350 4.58 -53.55 4.36
C ASP A 350 4.06 -53.01 3.01
N ASP A 351 2.78 -53.24 2.70
CA ASP A 351 2.19 -52.72 1.46
C ASP A 351 2.20 -51.18 1.43
N PHE A 352 2.90 -50.63 0.43
CA PHE A 352 3.01 -49.21 0.20
C PHE A 352 1.65 -48.56 -0.12
N GLU A 353 0.73 -49.27 -0.76
CA GLU A 353 -0.61 -48.75 -1.06
C GLU A 353 -1.47 -48.61 0.22
N ALA A 354 -1.46 -49.61 1.10
CA ALA A 354 -2.07 -49.53 2.42
C ALA A 354 -1.43 -48.43 3.27
N LEU A 355 -0.10 -48.38 3.38
CA LEU A 355 0.61 -47.33 4.13
C LEU A 355 0.31 -45.92 3.61
N ALA A 356 0.16 -45.74 2.29
CA ALA A 356 -0.21 -44.45 1.72
C ALA A 356 -1.65 -44.05 2.06
N LYS A 357 -2.60 -44.99 2.01
CA LYS A 357 -4.01 -44.76 2.40
C LYS A 357 -4.18 -44.53 3.91
N GLU A 358 -3.32 -45.13 4.73
CA GLU A 358 -3.29 -44.91 6.19
C GLU A 358 -2.66 -43.54 6.50
N PHE A 359 -1.38 -43.36 6.17
CA PHE A 359 -0.54 -42.29 6.70
C PHE A 359 -0.41 -41.03 5.85
N SER A 360 -0.68 -41.08 4.54
CA SER A 360 -0.44 -39.91 3.68
C SER A 360 -1.38 -38.76 4.05
N GLU A 361 -0.86 -37.55 4.04
CA GLU A 361 -1.57 -36.29 4.27
C GLU A 361 -1.68 -35.48 2.96
N ASP A 362 -1.31 -36.07 1.81
CA ASP A 362 -1.54 -35.53 0.47
C ASP A 362 -2.95 -35.91 -0.08
N PRO A 363 -3.87 -34.96 -0.25
CA PRO A 363 -5.19 -35.22 -0.83
C PRO A 363 -5.14 -35.54 -2.33
N GLY A 364 -4.05 -35.24 -3.03
CA GLY A 364 -3.91 -35.46 -4.47
C GLY A 364 -3.74 -36.92 -4.86
N SER A 365 -3.21 -37.77 -3.97
CA SER A 365 -2.89 -39.18 -4.28
C SER A 365 -3.20 -40.22 -3.19
N LYS A 366 -3.48 -39.81 -1.93
CA LYS A 366 -3.74 -40.73 -0.79
C LYS A 366 -4.63 -41.91 -1.16
N ASP A 367 -5.83 -41.64 -1.66
CA ASP A 367 -6.85 -42.65 -1.92
C ASP A 367 -6.49 -43.61 -3.06
N ARG A 368 -5.56 -43.21 -3.94
CA ARG A 368 -4.95 -44.05 -4.99
C ARG A 368 -3.67 -44.75 -4.51
N GLY A 369 -3.50 -44.93 -3.21
CA GLY A 369 -2.29 -45.55 -2.65
C GLY A 369 -1.03 -44.72 -2.91
N GLY A 370 -1.15 -43.40 -2.86
CA GLY A 370 -0.04 -42.48 -3.12
C GLY A 370 0.35 -42.30 -4.58
N LEU A 371 -0.36 -42.93 -5.53
CA LEU A 371 0.06 -42.99 -6.93
C LEU A 371 -0.23 -41.71 -7.73
N TYR A 372 0.84 -41.16 -8.31
CA TYR A 372 0.81 -40.23 -9.43
C TYR A 372 1.34 -40.93 -10.70
N PRO A 373 0.46 -41.23 -11.68
CA PRO A 373 0.85 -41.88 -12.93
C PRO A 373 1.22 -40.88 -14.04
N ASN A 374 2.15 -41.29 -14.91
CA ASN A 374 2.62 -40.60 -16.11
C ASN A 374 3.04 -39.13 -15.88
N VAL A 375 3.66 -38.83 -14.74
CA VAL A 375 4.14 -37.50 -14.33
C VAL A 375 5.20 -37.00 -15.31
N PRO A 376 4.97 -35.91 -16.06
CA PRO A 376 6.01 -35.28 -16.88
C PRO A 376 7.12 -34.70 -16.00
N LEU A 377 8.36 -34.71 -16.50
CA LEU A 377 9.48 -34.05 -15.81
C LEU A 377 9.20 -32.54 -15.61
N GLY A 378 9.68 -32.00 -14.48
CA GLY A 378 9.51 -30.61 -14.07
C GLY A 378 8.14 -30.27 -13.46
N GLN A 379 7.25 -31.25 -13.25
CA GLN A 379 5.92 -31.03 -12.66
C GLN A 379 5.90 -31.19 -11.13
N MET A 380 6.88 -31.88 -10.54
CA MET A 380 7.00 -32.09 -9.09
C MET A 380 8.01 -31.14 -8.44
N ALA A 381 8.05 -31.12 -7.11
CA ALA A 381 9.08 -30.39 -6.37
C ALA A 381 10.49 -30.90 -6.76
N PRO A 382 11.51 -30.02 -6.95
CA PRO A 382 12.81 -30.44 -7.46
C PRO A 382 13.51 -31.52 -6.62
N GLU A 383 13.31 -31.50 -5.31
CA GLU A 383 13.86 -32.48 -4.37
C GLU A 383 13.18 -33.84 -4.54
N PHE A 384 11.85 -33.83 -4.72
CA PHE A 384 11.03 -35.01 -4.96
C PHE A 384 11.38 -35.67 -6.29
N GLU A 385 11.44 -34.91 -7.38
CA GLU A 385 11.74 -35.43 -8.71
C GLU A 385 13.16 -35.97 -8.80
N LYS A 386 14.15 -35.24 -8.25
CA LYS A 386 15.54 -35.70 -8.17
C LYS A 386 15.67 -37.04 -7.43
N ALA A 387 14.94 -37.20 -6.33
CA ALA A 387 14.92 -38.45 -5.57
C ALA A 387 14.21 -39.58 -6.33
N ALA A 388 13.02 -39.34 -6.89
CA ALA A 388 12.27 -40.34 -7.66
C ALA A 388 13.05 -40.83 -8.90
N LEU A 389 13.71 -39.94 -9.63
CA LEU A 389 14.48 -40.27 -10.83
C LEU A 389 15.82 -40.96 -10.52
N ALA A 390 16.34 -40.87 -9.29
CA ALA A 390 17.54 -41.61 -8.87
C ALA A 390 17.29 -43.12 -8.65
N LEU A 391 16.02 -43.52 -8.45
CA LEU A 391 15.62 -44.90 -8.16
C LEU A 391 15.50 -45.76 -9.43
N LYS A 392 15.56 -47.09 -9.28
CA LYS A 392 15.08 -48.06 -10.28
C LYS A 392 13.59 -48.36 -10.04
N PRO A 393 12.84 -48.82 -11.07
CA PRO A 393 11.48 -49.31 -10.90
C PRO A 393 11.37 -50.35 -9.77
N GLY A 394 10.40 -50.16 -8.87
CA GLY A 394 10.18 -50.96 -7.67
C GLY A 394 10.92 -50.48 -6.42
N GLU A 395 11.97 -49.65 -6.54
CA GLU A 395 12.77 -49.20 -5.39
C GLU A 395 12.09 -48.07 -4.58
N ILE A 396 12.37 -48.05 -3.27
CA ILE A 396 11.95 -47.02 -2.31
C ILE A 396 13.17 -46.15 -1.98
N ALA A 397 12.96 -44.85 -1.77
CA ALA A 397 14.00 -43.91 -1.38
C ALA A 397 14.78 -44.37 -0.12
N PRO A 398 16.12 -44.25 -0.10
CA PRO A 398 16.93 -44.65 1.05
C PRO A 398 16.77 -43.70 2.24
N GLU A 399 16.31 -42.47 2.03
CA GLU A 399 16.13 -41.44 3.07
C GLU A 399 14.81 -40.70 2.85
N LEU A 400 14.35 -39.96 3.87
CA LEU A 400 13.19 -39.07 3.77
C LEU A 400 13.52 -37.86 2.90
N VAL A 401 12.65 -37.54 1.95
CA VAL A 401 12.82 -36.36 1.09
C VAL A 401 12.00 -35.21 1.69
N LYS A 402 12.66 -34.19 2.27
CA LYS A 402 11.96 -32.95 2.70
C LYS A 402 11.67 -32.09 1.47
N THR A 403 10.44 -31.58 1.37
CA THR A 403 10.07 -30.45 0.51
C THR A 403 9.39 -29.37 1.35
N LYS A 404 8.94 -28.27 0.74
CA LYS A 404 8.07 -27.26 1.37
C LYS A 404 6.72 -27.80 1.90
N PHE A 405 6.29 -28.99 1.47
CA PHE A 405 5.04 -29.62 1.91
C PHE A 405 5.24 -30.51 3.14
N GLY A 406 6.40 -31.16 3.26
CA GLY A 406 6.71 -32.05 4.39
C GLY A 406 7.74 -33.12 4.03
N TYR A 407 7.67 -34.25 4.73
CA TYR A 407 8.51 -35.41 4.49
C TYR A 407 7.82 -36.39 3.54
N HIS A 408 8.47 -36.73 2.43
CA HIS A 408 7.99 -37.71 1.48
C HIS A 408 8.77 -39.03 1.62
N ILE A 409 8.05 -40.13 1.82
CA ILE A 409 8.50 -41.47 1.48
C ILE A 409 8.17 -41.65 -0.01
N ILE A 410 9.15 -41.98 -0.85
CA ILE A 410 8.95 -42.11 -2.32
C ILE A 410 9.26 -43.54 -2.76
N LYS A 411 8.41 -44.11 -3.62
CA LYS A 411 8.65 -45.33 -4.39
C LYS A 411 8.49 -45.03 -5.87
N LEU A 412 9.44 -45.45 -6.70
CA LEU A 412 9.29 -45.37 -8.15
C LEU A 412 8.62 -46.64 -8.68
N GLU A 413 7.56 -46.52 -9.48
CA GLU A 413 6.89 -47.68 -10.10
C GLU A 413 7.43 -47.94 -11.51
N LYS A 414 7.57 -46.91 -12.37
CA LYS A 414 8.19 -47.02 -13.70
C LYS A 414 8.71 -45.66 -14.21
N LYS A 415 9.57 -45.70 -15.24
CA LYS A 415 9.92 -44.56 -16.10
C LYS A 415 9.39 -44.84 -17.51
N GLY A 416 9.05 -43.81 -18.28
CA GLY A 416 8.45 -43.95 -19.60
C GLY A 416 8.25 -42.61 -20.31
N LYS A 417 7.30 -42.55 -21.25
CA LYS A 417 6.92 -41.31 -21.97
C LYS A 417 5.42 -41.06 -21.85
N THR A 418 5.05 -39.78 -21.89
CA THR A 418 3.66 -39.29 -21.88
C THR A 418 3.51 -38.17 -22.90
N LYS A 419 2.28 -37.70 -23.16
CA LYS A 419 2.07 -36.51 -24.00
C LYS A 419 2.15 -35.23 -23.16
N GLY A 420 2.98 -34.30 -23.58
CA GLY A 420 3.07 -32.96 -23.01
C GLY A 420 1.90 -32.06 -23.43
N PRO A 421 1.80 -30.83 -22.88
CA PRO A 421 0.73 -29.88 -23.20
C PRO A 421 0.66 -29.46 -24.68
N ASP A 422 1.76 -29.61 -25.41
CA ASP A 422 1.86 -29.35 -26.85
C ASP A 422 1.63 -30.60 -27.71
N GLY A 423 1.19 -31.70 -27.10
CA GLY A 423 0.90 -32.99 -27.74
C GLY A 423 2.11 -33.86 -28.09
N LYS A 424 3.35 -33.38 -27.88
CA LYS A 424 4.57 -34.15 -28.16
C LYS A 424 4.84 -35.18 -27.06
N GLU A 425 5.62 -36.21 -27.39
CA GLU A 425 6.12 -37.13 -26.36
C GLU A 425 7.20 -36.45 -25.50
N VAL A 426 7.00 -36.48 -24.19
CA VAL A 426 7.96 -36.04 -23.17
C VAL A 426 8.25 -37.20 -22.22
N ASP A 427 9.44 -37.19 -21.61
CA ASP A 427 9.78 -38.20 -20.60
C ASP A 427 8.92 -38.03 -19.34
N SER A 428 8.65 -39.15 -18.68
CA SER A 428 7.72 -39.23 -17.55
C SER A 428 8.03 -40.40 -16.61
N TYR A 429 7.41 -40.39 -15.44
CA TYR A 429 7.50 -41.46 -14.46
C TYR A 429 6.18 -41.69 -13.71
N ASP A 430 6.00 -42.90 -13.20
CA ASP A 430 4.96 -43.19 -12.21
C ASP A 430 5.67 -43.33 -10.85
N ALA A 431 5.24 -42.54 -9.87
CA ALA A 431 5.72 -42.62 -8.51
C ALA A 431 4.55 -42.79 -7.55
N ARG A 432 4.75 -43.61 -6.51
CA ARG A 432 3.95 -43.54 -5.29
C ARG A 432 4.67 -42.72 -4.24
N HIS A 433 3.94 -41.96 -3.46
CA HIS A 433 4.50 -41.31 -2.27
C HIS A 433 3.57 -41.38 -1.05
N ILE A 434 4.17 -41.18 0.11
CA ILE A 434 3.47 -40.92 1.36
C ILE A 434 4.00 -39.58 1.86
N LEU A 435 3.14 -38.56 1.87
CA LEU A 435 3.46 -37.26 2.46
C LEU A 435 3.08 -37.28 3.93
N ILE A 436 4.05 -37.07 4.83
CA ILE A 436 3.78 -36.59 6.18
C ILE A 436 3.96 -35.07 6.16
N SER A 437 2.85 -34.34 6.21
CA SER A 437 2.82 -32.90 6.01
C SER A 437 3.48 -32.17 7.18
N THR A 438 4.32 -31.19 6.85
CA THR A 438 4.78 -30.16 7.79
C THR A 438 4.08 -28.83 7.51
N THR A 439 2.81 -28.88 7.09
CA THR A 439 1.90 -27.75 7.26
C THR A 439 1.62 -27.55 8.75
N TYR A 440 1.57 -26.28 9.15
CA TYR A 440 1.26 -25.85 10.51
C TYR A 440 -0.04 -25.06 10.49
N LYS A 441 -0.92 -25.36 11.45
CA LYS A 441 -2.13 -24.59 11.72
C LYS A 441 -1.91 -23.78 12.99
N ASP A 442 -2.01 -22.46 12.88
CA ASP A 442 -1.82 -21.56 14.02
C ASP A 442 -2.93 -21.74 15.07
N PRO A 443 -2.63 -22.24 16.29
CA PRO A 443 -3.65 -22.43 17.32
C PRO A 443 -4.22 -21.09 17.83
N ALA A 444 -3.49 -19.98 17.67
CA ALA A 444 -3.98 -18.65 18.00
C ALA A 444 -4.85 -18.04 16.88
N ASN A 445 -4.89 -18.66 15.69
CA ASN A 445 -5.73 -18.21 14.57
C ASN A 445 -6.38 -19.42 13.85
N PRO A 446 -7.35 -20.12 14.47
CA PRO A 446 -7.92 -21.36 13.94
C PRO A 446 -8.71 -21.23 12.64
N MET A 447 -9.02 -19.99 12.21
CA MET A 447 -9.61 -19.66 10.91
C MET A 447 -8.56 -19.48 9.79
N GLN A 448 -7.28 -19.42 10.13
CA GLN A 448 -6.21 -19.39 9.13
C GLN A 448 -6.09 -20.77 8.48
N GLN A 449 -5.98 -20.79 7.15
CA GLN A 449 -5.57 -21.98 6.41
C GLN A 449 -4.16 -22.41 6.86
N GLU A 450 -3.90 -23.70 6.83
CA GLU A 450 -2.57 -24.23 7.13
C GLU A 450 -1.53 -23.73 6.11
N MET A 451 -0.30 -23.59 6.56
CA MET A 451 0.81 -23.10 5.74
C MET A 451 2.09 -23.88 6.07
N PRO A 452 3.08 -23.97 5.15
CA PRO A 452 4.36 -24.58 5.45
C PRO A 452 4.96 -24.06 6.76
N LEU A 453 5.43 -24.95 7.63
CA LEU A 453 6.02 -24.60 8.93
C LEU A 453 7.16 -23.57 8.79
N ASP A 454 8.03 -23.76 7.80
CA ASP A 454 9.13 -22.83 7.50
C ASP A 454 8.60 -21.40 7.24
N SER A 455 7.43 -21.25 6.58
CA SER A 455 6.75 -19.96 6.34
C SER A 455 5.99 -19.43 7.56
N TYR A 456 5.52 -20.30 8.46
CA TYR A 456 4.96 -19.88 9.75
C TYR A 456 6.06 -19.29 10.65
N VAL A 457 7.20 -19.98 10.74
CA VAL A 457 8.40 -19.52 11.45
C VAL A 457 8.96 -18.23 10.86
N GLU A 458 8.99 -18.10 9.52
CA GLU A 458 9.31 -16.83 8.85
C GLU A 458 8.38 -15.70 9.32
N GLY A 459 7.08 -15.97 9.46
CA GLY A 459 6.09 -15.03 9.98
C GLY A 459 6.31 -14.64 11.44
N LEU A 460 6.63 -15.59 12.31
CA LEU A 460 6.97 -15.34 13.72
C LEU A 460 8.22 -14.48 13.85
N LEU A 461 9.32 -14.89 13.20
CA LEU A 461 10.60 -14.17 13.24
C LEU A 461 10.47 -12.74 12.67
N LYS A 462 9.66 -12.54 11.62
CA LYS A 462 9.36 -11.19 11.11
C LYS A 462 8.58 -10.35 12.10
N LYS A 463 7.62 -10.94 12.83
CA LYS A 463 6.90 -10.24 13.89
C LYS A 463 7.82 -9.87 15.05
N GLU A 464 8.66 -10.80 15.54
CA GLU A 464 9.61 -10.52 16.62
C GLU A 464 10.58 -9.39 16.26
N LYS A 465 11.15 -9.42 15.04
CA LYS A 465 12.00 -8.33 14.51
C LYS A 465 11.22 -7.01 14.43
N GLN A 466 9.97 -7.03 13.95
CA GLN A 466 9.11 -5.84 13.88
C GLN A 466 8.80 -5.25 15.27
N ASP A 467 8.31 -6.07 16.20
CA ASP A 467 7.92 -5.65 17.54
C ASP A 467 9.12 -5.04 18.30
N LYS A 468 10.32 -5.62 18.13
CA LYS A 468 11.57 -5.07 18.67
C LYS A 468 11.96 -3.73 18.04
N ILE A 469 11.94 -3.63 16.70
CA ILE A 469 12.24 -2.40 15.96
C ILE A 469 11.28 -1.27 16.38
N LEU A 470 9.98 -1.56 16.51
CA LEU A 470 8.98 -0.60 16.96
C LEU A 470 9.20 -0.17 18.41
N ALA A 471 9.55 -1.08 19.31
CA ALA A 471 9.87 -0.76 20.70
C ALA A 471 11.10 0.17 20.82
N ASP A 472 12.17 -0.09 20.06
CA ASP A 472 13.35 0.78 20.03
C ASP A 472 13.05 2.14 19.37
N ILE A 473 12.20 2.21 18.34
CA ILE A 473 11.75 3.47 17.74
C ILE A 473 10.90 4.28 18.73
N LEU A 474 9.87 3.69 19.35
CA LEU A 474 9.00 4.34 20.34
C LEU A 474 9.79 4.87 21.53
N LYS A 475 10.72 4.08 22.07
CA LYS A 475 11.60 4.47 23.18
C LYS A 475 12.43 5.71 22.87
N ASN A 476 12.90 5.85 21.63
CA ASN A 476 13.69 7.01 21.19
C ASN A 476 12.82 8.17 20.67
N ASN A 477 11.52 7.96 20.47
CA ASN A 477 10.58 8.92 19.89
C ASN A 477 9.27 8.93 20.72
N PRO A 478 9.26 9.54 21.91
CA PRO A 478 8.04 9.65 22.70
C PRO A 478 6.99 10.49 21.95
N ILE A 479 5.90 9.84 21.57
CA ILE A 479 4.70 10.48 20.99
C ILE A 479 3.54 10.27 21.97
N GLU A 480 2.81 11.33 22.28
CA GLU A 480 1.53 11.26 23.00
C GLU A 480 0.36 11.23 22.01
N VAL A 481 -0.61 10.34 22.20
CA VAL A 481 -1.85 10.30 21.39
C VAL A 481 -3.05 10.13 22.33
N ALA A 482 -4.06 10.98 22.17
CA ALA A 482 -5.29 10.91 22.96
C ALA A 482 -6.05 9.60 22.72
N THR A 483 -6.59 9.00 23.79
CA THR A 483 -7.34 7.73 23.75
C THR A 483 -8.81 7.89 24.17
N ASP A 484 -9.19 9.06 24.68
CA ASP A 484 -10.50 9.42 25.21
C ASP A 484 -11.38 10.15 24.18
N PHE A 485 -11.06 10.02 22.90
CA PHE A 485 -11.74 10.69 21.79
C PHE A 485 -13.13 10.12 21.49
N THR A 486 -14.05 11.01 21.13
CA THR A 486 -15.42 10.69 20.70
C THR A 486 -15.40 10.18 19.26
N VAL A 487 -16.40 9.39 18.87
CA VAL A 487 -16.65 9.05 17.46
C VAL A 487 -18.16 9.18 17.27
N GLU A 488 -18.57 10.13 16.43
CA GLU A 488 -19.97 10.25 16.03
C GLU A 488 -20.31 9.06 15.13
N ALA A 489 -21.34 8.29 15.48
CA ALA A 489 -21.83 7.20 14.63
C ALA A 489 -22.91 7.76 13.68
N PRO A 490 -22.66 7.91 12.37
CA PRO A 490 -23.69 8.33 11.43
C PRO A 490 -24.81 7.28 11.39
N PRO A 491 -26.08 7.68 11.16
CA PRO A 491 -27.17 6.73 11.05
C PRO A 491 -26.90 5.77 9.88
N MET A 492 -27.02 4.45 10.11
CA MET A 492 -26.85 3.49 9.03
C MET A 492 -27.83 3.82 7.89
N PRO A 493 -27.37 3.80 6.63
CA PRO A 493 -28.30 3.83 5.51
C PRO A 493 -29.23 2.63 5.65
N GLN A 494 -30.53 2.90 5.75
CA GLN A 494 -31.52 1.82 5.81
C GLN A 494 -31.34 0.96 4.55
N GLN A 495 -31.15 -0.34 4.72
CA GLN A 495 -31.20 -1.25 3.56
C GLN A 495 -32.54 -1.01 2.85
N PRO A 496 -32.56 -0.88 1.50
CA PRO A 496 -33.80 -0.70 0.76
C PRO A 496 -34.76 -1.82 1.13
N GLN A 497 -35.84 -1.49 1.85
CA GLN A 497 -36.83 -2.48 2.23
C GLN A 497 -37.45 -3.02 0.95
N LEU A 498 -37.21 -4.30 0.67
CA LEU A 498 -37.83 -4.99 -0.46
C LEU A 498 -39.35 -4.78 -0.36
N PRO A 499 -40.01 -4.28 -1.42
CA PRO A 499 -41.44 -3.98 -1.33
C PRO A 499 -42.22 -5.26 -1.00
N PRO A 500 -43.28 -5.21 -0.18
CA PRO A 500 -43.96 -6.40 0.31
C PRO A 500 -44.35 -7.37 -0.81
N GLY A 501 -43.72 -8.55 -0.82
CA GLY A 501 -43.90 -9.58 -1.86
C GLY A 501 -42.72 -9.75 -2.83
N ALA A 502 -41.72 -8.86 -2.83
CA ALA A 502 -40.51 -9.03 -3.64
C ALA A 502 -39.60 -10.13 -3.05
N GLN A 503 -39.74 -11.34 -3.58
CA GLN A 503 -38.77 -12.43 -3.35
C GLN A 503 -37.47 -12.09 -4.07
N LEU A 504 -36.33 -12.35 -3.41
CA LEU A 504 -35.04 -12.37 -4.10
C LEU A 504 -35.05 -13.48 -5.16
N PRO A 505 -34.47 -13.26 -6.36
CA PRO A 505 -34.29 -14.35 -7.31
C PRO A 505 -33.41 -15.43 -6.66
N PRO A 506 -33.70 -16.73 -6.88
CA PRO A 506 -32.88 -17.80 -6.35
C PRO A 506 -31.44 -17.65 -6.89
N GLN A 507 -30.45 -17.82 -6.02
CA GLN A 507 -29.05 -17.74 -6.44
C GLN A 507 -28.74 -18.89 -7.40
N ALA A 508 -28.42 -18.55 -8.65
CA ALA A 508 -28.02 -19.53 -9.65
C ALA A 508 -26.56 -19.92 -9.41
N GLY A 509 -26.31 -21.06 -8.75
CA GLY A 509 -24.92 -21.46 -8.50
C GLY A 509 -24.61 -22.66 -7.58
N ASP A 510 -25.57 -23.41 -7.05
CA ASP A 510 -25.28 -24.72 -6.44
C ASP A 510 -25.89 -25.82 -7.33
N GLY A 511 -25.05 -26.39 -8.20
CA GLY A 511 -25.39 -27.48 -9.10
C GLY A 511 -24.56 -28.72 -8.77
N ASP A 512 -25.25 -29.86 -8.63
CA ASP A 512 -24.69 -31.21 -8.47
C ASP A 512 -23.64 -31.43 -7.36
N GLN A 513 -24.13 -31.52 -6.11
CA GLN A 513 -23.61 -32.53 -5.19
C GLN A 513 -24.45 -33.82 -5.33
N PRO A 514 -23.86 -34.98 -5.65
CA PRO A 514 -24.61 -36.24 -5.72
C PRO A 514 -25.02 -36.71 -4.31
N GLU A 515 -26.29 -37.09 -4.13
CA GLU A 515 -26.77 -37.62 -2.84
C GLU A 515 -26.02 -38.90 -2.43
N ALA A 516 -25.66 -39.00 -1.14
CA ALA A 516 -25.20 -40.25 -0.55
C ALA A 516 -26.38 -41.24 -0.37
N PRO A 517 -26.17 -42.56 -0.52
CA PRO A 517 -27.23 -43.56 -0.33
C PRO A 517 -27.81 -43.53 1.09
N LYS A 518 -29.15 -43.53 1.19
CA LYS A 518 -29.89 -43.51 2.46
C LYS A 518 -29.91 -44.93 3.07
N GLU A 519 -29.43 -45.05 4.31
CA GLU A 519 -29.39 -46.32 5.06
C GLU A 519 -30.77 -46.68 5.63
N GLU A 520 -31.27 -47.89 5.36
CA GLU A 520 -32.60 -48.33 5.80
C GLU A 520 -32.63 -48.74 7.28
N ALA A 521 -33.12 -47.85 8.14
CA ALA A 521 -33.33 -48.14 9.55
C ALA A 521 -34.48 -49.15 9.78
N LYS A 522 -34.15 -50.36 10.25
CA LYS A 522 -35.15 -51.36 10.68
C LYS A 522 -35.90 -50.90 11.94
N PRO A 523 -37.22 -51.16 12.06
CA PRO A 523 -38.01 -50.73 13.20
C PRO A 523 -37.74 -51.59 14.45
N GLN A 524 -37.50 -50.94 15.59
CA GLN A 524 -37.60 -51.58 16.90
C GLN A 524 -39.05 -51.57 17.39
N LYS A 525 -39.46 -52.64 18.08
CA LYS A 525 -40.79 -52.73 18.70
C LYS A 525 -40.86 -51.83 19.94
N GLY A 526 -41.91 -51.04 20.07
CA GLY A 526 -42.32 -50.49 21.37
C GLY A 526 -43.17 -51.51 22.14
N GLU A 527 -42.79 -51.81 23.39
CA GLU A 527 -43.70 -52.42 24.37
C GLU A 527 -44.49 -51.35 25.12
N ALA A 528 -45.62 -51.74 25.74
CA ALA A 528 -46.67 -50.82 26.14
C ALA A 528 -46.73 -50.51 27.66
N LYS A 529 -46.97 -49.24 27.98
CA LYS A 529 -47.82 -48.72 29.07
C LYS A 529 -48.09 -47.23 28.77
N LYS A 530 -49.32 -46.70 28.59
CA LYS A 530 -50.68 -46.94 29.11
C LYS A 530 -51.02 -46.09 30.35
N ASP A 531 -52.19 -45.45 30.25
CA ASP A 531 -52.95 -44.66 31.24
C ASP A 531 -52.46 -43.25 31.61
N LYS A 532 -53.27 -42.26 31.20
CA LYS A 532 -53.93 -41.18 32.00
C LYS A 532 -53.05 -40.34 32.96
N LYS A 533 -53.27 -39.02 33.02
CA LYS A 533 -54.58 -38.33 32.99
C LYS A 533 -54.48 -36.92 32.41
#